data_AF-A0A9W8CVQ5-F1
#
_entry.id   AF-A0A9W8CVQ5-F1
#
_cell.length_a   1.000
_cell.length_b   1.000
_cell.length_c   1.000
_cell.angle_alpha   90.00
_cell.angle_beta   90.00
_cell.angle_gamma   90.00
#
_symmetry.space_group_name_H-M   'P 1'
#
loop_
_entity.id
_entity.type
_entity.pdbx_description
1 polymer ?
#
loop_
_entity_poly.entity_id
_entity_poly.type
_entity_poly.pdbx_seq_one_letter_code
_entity_poly.pdbx_strand_id
1 'polypeptide(L)'
;QRVAAALEIVSRRNASAGDDRDAVLLQFVESDSGSAIAAVAHAYASTLHPAVDAEWDDATDALNAAQNLSQICANLVTLHWARPKLETNVIAQPAALVELLMALSRDPRYTVSSLALTSWASLIKHSALCRVPAVAASFSALTESTTEGLFQVCRAAHLLAGAQTDSAGIDEAESDQFDSPAELRLFLNSVVRMRMLNIIRGMCALDPAGFVQWIMPSLLPVFSQVPSGPVDVGRMSVVEAAFMIVDSILTTLDETEQRALENGSEDAMDQIQKARGPCYQLGQQIVQLASDDTQLLGRQLQTLPSFTFLLRPAAMEWTEARELLLAVLQRCATCLKFPLNAPNVRDLRQVARRATAALVRIAVAIPDSLMLVYADLQQLVQDRLSDPEVVGTVKSHLTEFQLALIAGASCTLAQRRELARPVIQPLIDELCEYLPHLQSPADFIVLLGLPALDQACVQGVESPHAAMDEARVRRNGLSHVLSTLFICLNRTLGDQGTSEHSLAPLWSDYVGDVVPVLLLTIRSLHALWNPEHWQGLPWQSAQARSNLFGLLEMSPAERQSIAGAAG
;
A
#
# COMPACT_ATOMS: atom_id res chain seq x y z
N GLN A 1 18.60 12.64 34.05
CA GLN A 1 17.28 13.25 33.78
C GLN A 1 17.31 14.78 33.66
N ARG A 2 17.62 15.58 34.70
CA ARG A 2 17.58 17.07 34.61
C ARG A 2 18.48 17.68 33.52
N VAL A 3 19.69 17.14 33.34
CA VAL A 3 20.60 17.56 32.25
C VAL A 3 20.02 17.20 30.88
N ALA A 4 19.46 16.00 30.71
CA ALA A 4 18.82 15.58 29.47
C ALA A 4 17.62 16.48 29.11
N ALA A 5 16.74 16.81 30.08
CA ALA A 5 15.62 17.71 29.85
C ALA A 5 16.08 19.13 29.44
N ALA A 6 17.17 19.64 30.04
CA ALA A 6 17.74 20.92 29.64
C ALA A 6 18.32 20.88 28.21
N LEU A 7 19.05 19.82 27.86
CA LEU A 7 19.59 19.61 26.51
C LEU A 7 18.48 19.41 25.47
N GLU A 8 17.39 18.76 25.85
CA GLU A 8 16.20 18.61 25.00
C GLU A 8 15.57 19.96 24.69
N ILE A 9 15.34 20.81 25.71
CA ILE A 9 14.82 22.17 25.52
C ILE A 9 15.74 22.97 24.60
N VAL A 10 17.07 22.85 24.76
CA VAL A 10 18.05 23.55 23.92
C VAL A 10 18.00 23.02 22.48
N SER A 11 17.94 21.70 22.27
CA SER A 11 17.86 21.08 20.93
C SER A 11 16.58 21.45 20.17
N ARG A 12 15.46 21.63 20.89
CA ARG A 12 14.16 22.03 20.32
C ARG A 12 14.09 23.51 19.92
N ARG A 13 15.09 24.34 20.26
CA ARG A 13 15.08 25.77 19.91
C ARG A 13 15.10 25.94 18.40
N ASN A 14 13.95 26.30 17.84
CA ASN A 14 13.83 26.68 16.44
C ASN A 14 14.32 28.14 16.31
N ALA A 15 15.64 28.36 16.36
CA ALA A 15 16.19 29.70 16.22
C ALA A 15 15.83 30.25 14.82
N SER A 16 15.44 31.52 14.73
CA SER A 16 15.28 32.20 13.42
C SER A 16 16.62 32.18 12.66
N ALA A 17 16.57 32.06 11.33
CA ALA A 17 17.73 31.78 10.47
C ALA A 17 18.96 32.69 10.76
N GLY A 18 20.14 32.09 10.97
CA GLY A 18 21.42 32.79 11.19
C GLY A 18 22.38 32.08 12.18
N ASP A 19 23.39 32.83 12.64
CA ASP A 19 24.49 32.46 13.57
C ASP A 19 24.02 31.73 14.86
N ASP A 20 22.78 31.97 15.29
CA ASP A 20 22.20 31.35 16.50
C ASP A 20 22.00 29.83 16.38
N ARG A 21 21.81 29.29 15.17
CA ARG A 21 21.68 27.82 14.97
C ARG A 21 23.02 27.11 15.00
N ASP A 22 24.05 27.72 14.44
CA ASP A 22 25.41 27.17 14.50
C ASP A 22 25.96 27.23 15.92
N ALA A 23 25.62 28.27 16.69
CA ALA A 23 25.94 28.35 18.12
C ALA A 23 25.36 27.17 18.92
N VAL A 24 24.16 26.68 18.58
CA VAL A 24 23.60 25.47 19.22
C VAL A 24 24.46 24.26 18.87
N LEU A 25 24.82 24.03 17.61
CA LEU A 25 25.69 22.90 17.23
C LEU A 25 27.06 22.99 17.89
N LEU A 26 27.68 24.17 17.91
CA LEU A 26 28.99 24.40 18.53
C LEU A 26 28.96 24.11 20.03
N GLN A 27 27.88 24.44 20.75
CA GLN A 27 27.73 24.10 22.18
C GLN A 27 27.74 22.59 22.47
N PHE A 28 27.39 21.76 21.48
CA PHE A 28 27.44 20.30 21.62
C PHE A 28 28.77 19.69 21.15
N VAL A 29 29.54 20.41 20.32
CA VAL A 29 30.76 19.93 19.65
C VAL A 29 32.05 20.49 20.28
N GLU A 30 32.06 21.76 20.69
CA GLU A 30 33.21 22.46 21.27
C GLU A 30 33.15 22.46 22.80
N SER A 31 33.86 21.52 23.44
CA SER A 31 34.22 21.68 24.85
C SER A 31 35.64 21.21 25.09
N ASP A 32 36.43 22.05 25.76
CA ASP A 32 37.83 21.84 26.18
C ASP A 32 38.04 20.60 27.09
N SER A 33 36.96 19.91 27.45
CA SER A 33 36.93 18.71 28.32
C SER A 33 36.39 17.45 27.63
N GLY A 34 36.22 17.48 26.30
CA GLY A 34 35.58 16.42 25.49
C GLY A 34 34.14 16.80 25.14
N SER A 35 33.69 16.52 23.91
CA SER A 35 32.40 17.00 23.40
C SER A 35 31.22 16.48 24.25
N ALA A 36 30.19 17.31 24.44
CA ALA A 36 28.98 16.92 25.16
C ALA A 36 28.34 15.67 24.52
N ILE A 37 28.45 15.53 23.20
CA ILE A 37 28.03 14.36 22.44
C ILE A 37 28.84 13.12 22.83
N ALA A 38 30.17 13.21 22.98
CA ALA A 38 30.99 12.08 23.42
C ALA A 38 30.66 11.65 24.85
N ALA A 39 30.37 12.61 25.74
CA ALA A 39 29.92 12.29 27.10
C ALA A 39 28.55 11.60 27.10
N VAL A 40 27.62 12.04 26.25
CA VAL A 40 26.30 11.39 26.07
C VAL A 40 26.45 9.99 25.47
N ALA A 41 27.32 9.82 24.48
CA ALA A 41 27.61 8.52 23.87
C ALA A 41 28.19 7.54 24.89
N HIS A 42 29.14 7.99 25.70
CA HIS A 42 29.70 7.21 26.79
C HIS A 42 28.64 6.84 27.84
N ALA A 43 27.79 7.80 28.25
CA ALA A 43 26.72 7.55 29.21
C ALA A 43 25.73 6.50 28.69
N TYR A 44 25.29 6.62 27.43
CA TYR A 44 24.40 5.62 26.82
C TYR A 44 25.04 4.23 26.80
N ALA A 45 26.27 4.12 26.28
CA ALA A 45 26.96 2.83 26.13
C ALA A 45 27.34 2.16 27.47
N SER A 46 27.69 2.94 28.49
CA SER A 46 28.17 2.41 29.78
C SER A 46 27.07 2.18 30.81
N THR A 47 25.92 2.86 30.68
CA THR A 47 24.87 2.82 31.71
C THR A 47 23.49 2.48 31.17
N LEU A 48 23.00 3.17 30.14
CA LEU A 48 21.61 3.03 29.71
C LEU A 48 21.35 1.81 28.82
N HIS A 49 22.31 1.43 27.98
CA HIS A 49 22.22 0.25 27.13
C HIS A 49 22.36 -1.05 27.95
N PRO A 50 23.37 -1.21 28.84
CA PRO A 50 23.51 -2.42 29.66
C PRO A 50 22.39 -2.59 30.71
N ALA A 51 21.73 -1.51 31.13
CA ALA A 51 20.59 -1.59 32.04
C ALA A 51 19.39 -2.36 31.45
N VAL A 52 19.33 -2.49 30.11
CA VAL A 52 18.34 -3.32 29.42
C VAL A 52 18.62 -4.81 29.62
N ASP A 53 19.88 -5.21 29.53
CA ASP A 53 20.29 -6.63 29.63
C ASP A 53 20.28 -7.15 31.07
N ALA A 54 20.28 -6.25 32.06
CA ALA A 54 20.48 -6.58 33.46
C ALA A 54 19.22 -6.48 34.33
N GLU A 55 18.03 -6.24 33.74
CA GLU A 55 16.73 -6.13 34.43
C GLU A 55 16.81 -5.26 35.71
N TRP A 56 17.37 -4.06 35.60
CA TRP A 56 17.49 -3.17 36.75
C TRP A 56 16.11 -2.72 37.27
N ASP A 57 15.99 -2.52 38.59
CA ASP A 57 14.77 -2.00 39.24
C ASP A 57 14.25 -0.66 38.64
N ASP A 58 15.11 0.06 37.90
CA ASP A 58 14.85 1.36 37.27
C ASP A 58 14.66 1.28 35.72
N ALA A 59 14.16 0.16 35.18
CA ALA A 59 14.01 -0.06 33.72
C ALA A 59 13.22 1.07 33.00
N THR A 60 12.13 1.56 33.60
CA THR A 60 11.33 2.67 33.06
C THR A 60 12.13 3.98 33.01
N ASP A 61 12.96 4.26 34.02
CA ASP A 61 13.80 5.46 34.05
C ASP A 61 14.94 5.38 33.03
N ALA A 62 15.50 4.19 32.81
CA ALA A 62 16.48 3.93 31.77
C ALA A 62 15.86 4.11 30.37
N LEU A 63 14.63 3.61 30.14
CA LEU A 63 13.88 3.82 28.89
C LEU A 63 13.61 5.31 28.64
N ASN A 64 13.07 6.02 29.63
CA ASN A 64 12.81 7.46 29.53
C ASN A 64 14.10 8.25 29.24
N ALA A 65 15.22 7.89 29.86
CA ALA A 65 16.50 8.52 29.58
C ALA A 65 16.98 8.25 28.15
N ALA A 66 16.88 7.01 27.67
CA ALA A 66 17.26 6.64 26.30
C ALA A 66 16.38 7.33 25.24
N GLN A 67 15.06 7.42 25.48
CA GLN A 67 14.14 8.15 24.61
C GLN A 67 14.49 9.64 24.52
N ASN A 68 14.77 10.28 25.67
CA ASN A 68 15.19 11.69 25.70
C ASN A 68 16.50 11.91 24.93
N LEU A 69 17.49 11.02 25.07
CA LEU A 69 18.73 11.09 24.30
C LEU A 69 18.48 10.93 22.80
N SER A 70 17.65 9.97 22.41
CA SER A 70 17.29 9.74 21.01
C SER A 70 16.55 10.94 20.41
N GLN A 71 15.66 11.56 21.17
CA GLN A 71 14.95 12.79 20.79
C GLN A 71 15.90 13.99 20.64
N ILE A 72 16.88 14.16 21.54
CA ILE A 72 17.92 15.19 21.42
C ILE A 72 18.70 14.99 20.13
N CYS A 73 19.17 13.77 19.85
CA CYS A 73 19.87 13.45 18.61
C CYS A 73 19.01 13.74 17.36
N ALA A 74 17.74 13.33 17.39
CA ALA A 74 16.79 13.62 16.32
C ALA A 74 16.62 15.12 16.07
N ASN A 75 16.47 15.92 17.12
CA ASN A 75 16.36 17.37 17.00
C ASN A 75 17.66 18.01 16.47
N LEU A 76 18.82 17.61 16.99
CA LEU A 76 20.13 18.10 16.54
C LEU A 76 20.32 17.84 15.04
N VAL A 77 20.02 16.62 14.60
CA VAL A 77 20.19 16.23 13.20
C VAL A 77 19.16 16.91 12.31
N THR A 78 17.88 16.85 12.64
CA THR A 78 16.80 17.29 11.74
C THR A 78 16.62 18.81 11.70
N LEU A 79 16.82 19.52 12.82
CA LEU A 79 16.59 20.96 12.91
C LEU A 79 17.84 21.79 12.61
N HIS A 80 19.02 21.25 12.98
CA HIS A 80 20.26 22.02 12.96
C HIS A 80 21.25 21.49 11.94
N TRP A 81 21.47 20.18 11.87
CA TRP A 81 22.54 19.63 11.04
C TRP A 81 22.12 19.46 9.57
N ALA A 82 21.00 18.78 9.30
CA ALA A 82 20.50 18.49 7.96
C ALA A 82 19.74 19.67 7.32
N ARG A 83 20.15 20.91 7.61
CA ARG A 83 19.57 22.13 7.04
C ARG A 83 20.22 22.47 5.69
N PRO A 84 19.47 22.96 4.68
CA PRO A 84 20.00 23.20 3.34
C PRO A 84 21.18 24.18 3.23
N LYS A 85 21.39 25.06 4.22
CA LYS A 85 22.41 26.13 4.23
C LYS A 85 23.51 25.92 5.28
N LEU A 86 23.80 24.68 5.68
CA LEU A 86 24.86 24.43 6.67
C LEU A 86 26.23 24.85 6.10
N GLU A 87 26.94 25.74 6.80
CA GLU A 87 28.34 26.04 6.49
C GLU A 87 29.24 24.87 6.92
N THR A 88 30.05 24.35 5.99
CA THR A 88 30.85 23.13 6.16
C THR A 88 31.90 23.19 7.28
N ASN A 89 32.24 24.38 7.77
CA ASN A 89 33.26 24.57 8.81
C ASN A 89 32.77 24.23 10.23
N VAL A 90 31.46 24.04 10.46
CA VAL A 90 30.87 23.70 11.77
C VAL A 90 30.95 22.18 12.08
N ILE A 91 31.45 21.37 11.15
CA ILE A 91 31.49 19.90 11.24
C ILE A 91 32.83 19.43 11.81
N ALA A 92 33.25 19.94 12.97
CA ALA A 92 34.58 19.62 13.49
C ALA A 92 34.75 18.14 13.87
N GLN A 93 33.69 17.43 14.35
CA GLN A 93 33.78 16.03 14.79
C GLN A 93 32.45 15.25 14.66
N PRO A 94 32.06 14.78 13.46
CA PRO A 94 30.80 14.04 13.25
C PRO A 94 30.79 12.63 13.86
N ALA A 95 31.96 12.06 14.18
CA ALA A 95 32.13 10.66 14.52
C ALA A 95 31.35 10.25 15.79
N ALA A 96 31.48 11.02 16.89
CA ALA A 96 30.81 10.68 18.15
C ALA A 96 29.28 10.72 18.04
N LEU A 97 28.74 11.64 17.23
CA LEU A 97 27.29 11.72 16.99
C LEU A 97 26.82 10.56 16.11
N VAL A 98 27.59 10.22 15.08
CA VAL A 98 27.31 9.07 14.21
C VAL A 98 27.36 7.76 14.98
N GLU A 99 28.36 7.56 15.84
CA GLU A 99 28.47 6.39 16.72
C GLU A 99 27.27 6.27 17.67
N LEU A 100 26.88 7.38 18.31
CA LEU A 100 25.69 7.42 19.17
C LEU A 100 24.40 7.11 18.38
N LEU A 101 24.23 7.70 17.19
CA LEU A 101 23.09 7.42 16.33
C LEU A 101 23.03 5.96 15.90
N MET A 102 24.18 5.34 15.60
CA MET A 102 24.25 3.91 15.29
C MET A 102 23.87 3.06 16.50
N ALA A 103 24.33 3.43 17.70
CA ALA A 103 24.02 2.69 18.93
C ALA A 103 22.54 2.81 19.32
N LEU A 104 21.92 3.99 19.14
CA LEU A 104 20.50 4.21 19.38
C LEU A 104 19.62 3.52 18.33
N SER A 105 20.03 3.51 17.05
CA SER A 105 19.31 2.78 16.00
C SER A 105 19.25 1.27 16.24
N ARG A 106 20.20 0.73 17.01
CA ARG A 106 20.29 -0.68 17.40
C ARG A 106 19.68 -0.98 18.77
N ASP A 107 19.09 0.03 19.43
CA ASP A 107 18.41 -0.20 20.71
C ASP A 107 17.23 -1.17 20.50
N PRO A 108 17.09 -2.21 21.34
CA PRO A 108 15.99 -3.18 21.22
C PRO A 108 14.61 -2.54 21.42
N ARG A 109 14.53 -1.38 22.07
CA ARG A 109 13.27 -0.66 22.33
C ARG A 109 12.91 0.21 21.13
N TYR A 110 11.78 -0.08 20.52
CA TYR A 110 11.34 0.54 19.27
C TYR A 110 11.03 2.05 19.40
N THR A 111 10.60 2.50 20.57
CA THR A 111 10.38 3.91 20.90
C THR A 111 11.69 4.71 20.89
N VAL A 112 12.81 4.09 21.31
CA VAL A 112 14.15 4.70 21.28
C VAL A 112 14.71 4.66 19.86
N SER A 113 14.78 3.48 19.24
CA SER A 113 15.41 3.30 17.94
C SER A 113 14.69 4.07 16.83
N SER A 114 13.36 4.12 16.87
CA SER A 114 12.58 4.84 15.86
C SER A 114 12.99 6.32 15.75
N LEU A 115 13.26 7.01 16.86
CA LEU A 115 13.67 8.42 16.86
C LEU A 115 15.06 8.61 16.21
N ALA A 116 15.99 7.69 16.47
CA ALA A 116 17.30 7.68 15.83
C ALA A 116 17.18 7.43 14.31
N LEU A 117 16.29 6.53 13.88
CA LEU A 117 16.05 6.25 12.45
C LEU A 117 15.55 7.49 11.68
N THR A 118 14.80 8.39 12.33
CA THR A 118 14.40 9.67 11.71
C THR A 118 15.62 10.54 11.35
N SER A 119 16.64 10.54 12.23
CA SER A 119 17.90 11.25 11.98
C SER A 119 18.61 10.73 10.74
N TRP A 120 18.71 9.41 10.61
CA TRP A 120 19.35 8.75 9.47
C TRP A 120 18.64 9.07 8.16
N ALA A 121 17.31 9.04 8.13
CA ALA A 121 16.53 9.40 6.95
C ALA A 121 16.82 10.84 6.49
N SER A 122 17.08 11.77 7.41
CA SER A 122 17.48 13.14 7.08
C SER A 122 18.92 13.25 6.59
N LEU A 123 19.87 12.55 7.23
CA LEU A 123 21.28 12.56 6.83
C LEU A 123 21.49 12.00 5.42
N ILE A 124 20.83 10.88 5.11
CA ILE A 124 20.92 10.20 3.81
C ILE A 124 20.43 11.10 2.67
N LYS A 125 19.35 11.85 2.90
CA LYS A 125 18.77 12.76 1.89
C LYS A 125 19.56 14.06 1.72
N HIS A 126 20.48 14.38 2.63
CA HIS A 126 21.19 15.64 2.61
C HIS A 126 22.43 15.58 1.71
N SER A 127 22.47 16.40 0.66
CA SER A 127 23.50 16.37 -0.40
C SER A 127 24.96 16.48 0.07
N ALA A 128 25.22 17.27 1.12
CA ALA A 128 26.57 17.41 1.70
C ALA A 128 26.87 16.35 2.79
N LEU A 129 26.00 16.19 3.79
CA LEU A 129 26.24 15.33 4.94
C LEU A 129 26.35 13.84 4.58
N CYS A 130 25.61 13.35 3.58
CA CYS A 130 25.71 11.95 3.16
C CYS A 130 27.11 11.59 2.62
N ARG A 131 27.93 12.59 2.24
CA ARG A 131 29.30 12.42 1.74
C ARG A 131 30.36 12.59 2.82
N VAL A 132 29.97 12.97 4.04
CA VAL A 132 30.91 13.09 5.16
C VAL A 132 31.47 11.71 5.47
N PRO A 133 32.81 11.52 5.54
CA PRO A 133 33.41 10.18 5.65
C PRO A 133 32.87 9.33 6.80
N ALA A 134 32.64 9.92 7.98
CA ALA A 134 32.08 9.20 9.13
C ALA A 134 30.64 8.69 8.89
N VAL A 135 29.82 9.50 8.20
CA VAL A 135 28.43 9.15 7.85
C VAL A 135 28.44 8.06 6.77
N ALA A 136 29.19 8.28 5.68
CA ALA A 136 29.29 7.33 4.58
C ALA A 136 29.85 5.97 5.01
N ALA A 137 30.85 5.94 5.89
CA ALA A 137 31.41 4.71 6.44
C ALA A 137 30.40 3.89 7.26
N SER A 138 29.37 4.53 7.81
CA SER A 138 28.35 3.87 8.64
C SER A 138 27.22 3.24 7.83
N PHE A 139 27.11 3.56 6.54
CA PHE A 139 25.97 3.15 5.71
C PHE A 139 25.80 1.64 5.54
N SER A 140 26.89 0.89 5.40
CA SER A 140 26.81 -0.58 5.31
C SER A 140 26.25 -1.17 6.61
N ALA A 141 26.82 -0.76 7.75
CA ALA A 141 26.40 -1.20 9.08
C ALA A 141 24.96 -0.76 9.45
N LEU A 142 24.54 0.42 8.97
CA LEU A 142 23.18 0.92 9.10
C LEU A 142 22.20 0.08 8.27
N THR A 143 22.56 -0.25 7.03
CA THR A 143 21.67 -0.99 6.14
C THR A 143 21.47 -2.43 6.65
N GLU A 144 22.53 -3.08 7.12
CA GLU A 144 22.47 -4.41 7.75
C GLU A 144 21.52 -4.39 8.96
N SER A 145 21.76 -3.46 9.89
CA SER A 145 20.93 -3.29 11.08
C SER A 145 19.48 -2.93 10.76
N THR A 146 19.24 -2.10 9.74
CA THR A 146 17.87 -1.71 9.32
C THR A 146 17.13 -2.89 8.69
N THR A 147 17.83 -3.72 7.91
CA THR A 147 17.26 -4.90 7.27
C THR A 147 16.87 -5.95 8.31
N GLU A 148 17.77 -6.24 9.24
CA GLU A 148 17.50 -7.16 10.35
C GLU A 148 16.39 -6.63 11.27
N GLY A 149 16.45 -5.34 11.63
CA GLY A 149 15.43 -4.69 12.43
C GLY A 149 14.05 -4.75 11.79
N LEU A 150 13.95 -4.65 10.46
CA LEU A 150 12.68 -4.77 9.75
C LEU A 150 12.08 -6.19 9.88
N PHE A 151 12.93 -7.23 9.86
CA PHE A 151 12.48 -8.61 10.09
C PHE A 151 11.93 -8.77 11.51
N GLN A 152 12.63 -8.22 12.49
CA GLN A 152 12.20 -8.25 13.90
C GLN A 152 10.89 -7.49 14.12
N VAL A 153 10.76 -6.28 13.56
CA VAL A 153 9.54 -5.45 13.65
C VAL A 153 8.34 -6.16 13.04
N CYS A 154 8.51 -6.79 11.87
CA CYS A 154 7.43 -7.57 11.25
C CYS A 154 7.04 -8.78 12.10
N ARG A 155 8.00 -9.45 12.73
CA ARG A 155 7.73 -10.57 13.64
C ARG A 155 6.94 -10.12 14.86
N ALA A 156 7.40 -9.08 15.54
CA ALA A 156 6.74 -8.51 16.71
C ALA A 156 5.29 -8.08 16.37
N ALA A 157 5.09 -7.41 15.23
CA ALA A 157 3.76 -6.99 14.79
C ALA A 157 2.78 -8.14 14.49
N HIS A 158 3.29 -9.31 14.07
CA HIS A 158 2.46 -10.52 13.88
C HIS A 158 2.12 -11.18 15.21
N LEU A 159 3.08 -11.29 16.13
CA LEU A 159 2.86 -11.91 17.44
C LEU A 159 1.86 -11.10 18.28
N LEU A 160 1.94 -9.77 18.23
CA LEU A 160 0.94 -8.89 18.84
C LEU A 160 -0.46 -9.04 18.24
N ALA A 161 -0.57 -9.40 16.95
CA ALA A 161 -1.86 -9.68 16.32
C ALA A 161 -2.56 -10.91 16.93
N GLY A 162 -1.77 -11.88 17.40
CA GLY A 162 -2.23 -13.07 18.10
C GLY A 162 -2.36 -12.88 19.62
N ALA A 163 -2.24 -11.66 20.13
CA ALA A 163 -2.19 -11.34 21.55
C ALA A 163 -1.07 -12.07 22.32
N GLN A 164 0.06 -12.34 21.67
CA GLN A 164 1.24 -12.98 22.25
C GLN A 164 2.32 -11.94 22.58
N THR A 165 2.08 -11.11 23.60
CA THR A 165 2.98 -10.03 24.03
C THR A 165 4.37 -10.55 24.45
N ASP A 166 4.39 -11.60 25.28
CA ASP A 166 5.64 -12.11 25.89
C ASP A 166 6.59 -12.72 24.85
N SER A 167 6.04 -13.20 23.74
CA SER A 167 6.82 -13.79 22.63
C SER A 167 7.32 -12.74 21.63
N ALA A 168 6.79 -11.51 21.69
CA ALA A 168 7.13 -10.45 20.74
C ALA A 168 8.54 -9.86 20.97
N GLY A 169 9.19 -10.20 22.09
CA GLY A 169 10.52 -9.70 22.44
C GLY A 169 10.51 -8.21 22.78
N ILE A 170 9.38 -7.71 23.30
CA ILE A 170 9.19 -6.31 23.68
C ILE A 170 9.32 -6.23 25.19
N ASP A 171 10.15 -5.30 25.64
CA ASP A 171 10.37 -4.98 27.05
C ASP A 171 9.07 -4.51 27.74
N GLU A 172 8.85 -4.90 29.00
CA GLU A 172 7.63 -4.57 29.74
C GLU A 172 7.45 -3.05 29.88
N ALA A 173 8.54 -2.33 30.20
CA ALA A 173 8.48 -0.87 30.34
C ALA A 173 8.17 -0.15 29.01
N GLU A 174 8.51 -0.75 27.87
CA GLU A 174 8.09 -0.27 26.55
C GLU A 174 6.62 -0.61 26.26
N SER A 175 6.16 -1.81 26.61
CA SER A 175 4.76 -2.21 26.44
C SER A 175 3.82 -1.29 27.24
N ASP A 176 4.21 -0.90 28.45
CA ASP A 176 3.46 0.01 29.33
C ASP A 176 3.30 1.44 28.78
N GLN A 177 4.03 1.79 27.71
CA GLN A 177 3.85 3.08 27.02
C GLN A 177 2.60 3.13 26.15
N PHE A 178 1.91 2.01 25.95
CA PHE A 178 0.77 1.88 25.05
C PHE A 178 -0.47 1.40 25.81
N ASP A 179 -1.65 1.94 25.47
CA ASP A 179 -2.91 1.56 26.13
C ASP A 179 -3.33 0.14 25.77
N SER A 180 -2.83 -0.41 24.66
CA SER A 180 -3.11 -1.78 24.22
C SER A 180 -2.06 -2.36 23.26
N PRO A 181 -1.97 -3.71 23.16
CA PRO A 181 -1.16 -4.38 22.14
C PRO A 181 -1.51 -3.99 20.70
N ALA A 182 -2.77 -3.59 20.46
CA ALA A 182 -3.22 -3.12 19.15
C ALA A 182 -2.59 -1.77 18.79
N GLU A 183 -2.46 -0.86 19.75
CA GLU A 183 -1.80 0.44 19.57
C GLU A 183 -0.30 0.28 19.32
N LEU A 184 0.38 -0.55 20.11
CA LEU A 184 1.77 -0.89 19.90
C LEU A 184 2.01 -1.50 18.50
N ARG A 185 1.15 -2.43 18.08
CA ARG A 185 1.19 -2.99 16.72
C ARG A 185 1.01 -1.92 15.64
N LEU A 186 0.12 -0.95 15.84
CA LEU A 186 -0.05 0.18 14.93
C LEU A 186 1.21 1.04 14.88
N PHE A 187 1.83 1.35 16.02
CA PHE A 187 3.09 2.08 16.10
C PHE A 187 4.22 1.38 15.33
N LEU A 188 4.42 0.07 15.54
CA LEU A 188 5.40 -0.72 14.81
C LEU A 188 5.15 -0.70 13.29
N ASN A 189 3.90 -0.90 12.88
CA ASN A 189 3.51 -0.98 11.48
C ASN A 189 3.59 0.36 10.73
N SER A 190 3.22 1.46 11.38
CA SER A 190 3.04 2.77 10.75
C SER A 190 4.22 3.71 10.95
N VAL A 191 4.92 3.62 12.08
CA VAL A 191 6.03 4.52 12.41
C VAL A 191 7.36 3.84 12.18
N VAL A 192 7.64 2.77 12.93
CA VAL A 192 8.98 2.15 12.97
C VAL A 192 9.33 1.54 11.61
N ARG A 193 8.44 0.68 11.09
CA ARG A 193 8.59 0.09 9.76
C ARG A 193 8.80 1.15 8.67
N MET A 194 7.98 2.20 8.66
CA MET A 194 8.07 3.24 7.64
C MET A 194 9.40 4.00 7.70
N ARG A 195 9.94 4.25 8.90
CA ARG A 195 11.27 4.87 9.07
C ARG A 195 12.38 3.98 8.55
N MET A 196 12.34 2.67 8.83
CA MET A 196 13.30 1.70 8.28
C MET A 196 13.23 1.62 6.75
N LEU A 197 12.03 1.53 6.18
CA LEU A 197 11.84 1.53 4.73
C LEU A 197 12.35 2.83 4.08
N ASN A 198 12.18 3.98 4.73
CA ASN A 198 12.71 5.25 4.22
C ASN A 198 14.25 5.30 4.19
N ILE A 199 14.92 4.63 5.13
CA ILE A 199 16.39 4.47 5.09
C ILE A 199 16.76 3.59 3.90
N ILE A 200 16.11 2.45 3.71
CA ILE A 200 16.34 1.55 2.56
C ILE A 200 16.17 2.28 1.23
N ARG A 201 15.08 3.05 1.07
CA ARG A 201 14.86 3.89 -0.13
C ARG A 201 15.95 4.94 -0.29
N GLY A 202 16.31 5.64 0.77
CA GLY A 202 17.36 6.65 0.73
C GLY A 202 18.72 6.06 0.32
N MET A 203 19.08 4.91 0.89
CA MET A 203 20.32 4.19 0.55
C MET A 203 20.33 3.71 -0.90
N CYS A 204 19.22 3.13 -1.36
CA CYS A 204 19.07 2.72 -2.75
C CYS A 204 19.15 3.91 -3.72
N ALA A 205 18.62 5.08 -3.36
CA ALA A 205 18.71 6.28 -4.19
C ALA A 205 20.13 6.88 -4.25
N LEU A 206 20.96 6.67 -3.20
CA LEU A 206 22.34 7.17 -3.16
C LEU A 206 23.30 6.34 -4.02
N ASP A 207 23.18 5.02 -3.97
CA ASP A 207 24.02 4.08 -4.72
C ASP A 207 23.16 2.90 -5.24
N PRO A 208 22.43 3.09 -6.36
CA PRO A 208 21.47 2.09 -6.86
C PRO A 208 22.10 0.73 -7.11
N ALA A 209 23.21 0.67 -7.85
CA ALA A 209 23.84 -0.60 -8.23
C ALA A 209 24.50 -1.27 -7.02
N GLY A 210 25.29 -0.52 -6.25
CA GLY A 210 26.01 -1.07 -5.09
C GLY A 210 25.06 -1.55 -4.01
N PHE A 211 24.00 -0.79 -3.72
CA PHE A 211 22.98 -1.17 -2.75
C PHE A 211 22.24 -2.45 -3.16
N VAL A 212 21.78 -2.52 -4.41
CA VAL A 212 21.09 -3.71 -4.92
C VAL A 212 22.03 -4.92 -4.87
N GLN A 213 23.26 -4.79 -5.33
CA GLN A 213 24.22 -5.89 -5.27
C GLN A 213 24.48 -6.37 -3.84
N TRP A 214 24.51 -5.45 -2.86
CA TRP A 214 24.74 -5.76 -1.46
C TRP A 214 23.54 -6.44 -0.76
N ILE A 215 22.30 -6.02 -1.03
CA ILE A 215 21.11 -6.57 -0.33
C ILE A 215 20.67 -7.92 -0.89
N MET A 216 20.99 -8.21 -2.15
CA MET A 216 20.56 -9.40 -2.88
C MET A 216 20.87 -10.74 -2.18
N PRO A 217 22.10 -10.98 -1.65
CA PRO A 217 22.42 -12.19 -0.91
C PRO A 217 21.54 -12.43 0.32
N SER A 218 20.95 -11.38 0.89
CA SER A 218 20.04 -11.47 2.03
C SER A 218 18.59 -11.76 1.62
N LEU A 219 18.17 -11.32 0.42
CA LEU A 219 16.80 -11.46 -0.07
C LEU A 219 16.56 -12.76 -0.83
N LEU A 220 17.47 -13.16 -1.72
CA LEU A 220 17.27 -14.34 -2.57
C LEU A 220 17.00 -15.62 -1.74
N PRO A 221 17.76 -15.92 -0.66
CA PRO A 221 17.52 -17.14 0.12
C PRO A 221 16.14 -17.17 0.79
N VAL A 222 15.60 -16.00 1.16
CA VAL A 222 14.27 -15.90 1.79
C VAL A 222 13.19 -16.42 0.84
N PHE A 223 13.26 -16.08 -0.44
CA PHE A 223 12.29 -16.51 -1.44
C PHE A 223 12.53 -17.95 -1.92
N SER A 224 13.78 -18.42 -1.95
CA SER A 224 14.08 -19.82 -2.30
C SER A 224 13.65 -20.84 -1.25
N GLN A 225 13.48 -20.44 0.02
CA GLN A 225 13.24 -21.35 1.14
C GLN A 225 11.78 -21.38 1.63
N VAL A 226 10.86 -20.74 0.91
CA VAL A 226 9.45 -20.73 1.31
C VAL A 226 8.85 -22.13 1.12
N PRO A 227 8.40 -22.81 2.18
CA PRO A 227 7.86 -24.16 2.06
C PRO A 227 6.48 -24.15 1.41
N SER A 228 6.14 -25.26 0.76
CA SER A 228 4.78 -25.56 0.32
C SER A 228 3.96 -26.01 1.54
N GLY A 229 3.25 -25.08 2.19
CA GLY A 229 2.43 -25.37 3.36
C GLY A 229 2.17 -24.15 4.24
N PRO A 230 1.45 -24.31 5.37
CA PRO A 230 1.23 -23.23 6.33
C PRO A 230 2.59 -22.75 6.88
N VAL A 231 2.80 -21.44 6.81
CA VAL A 231 4.07 -20.81 7.19
C VAL A 231 3.99 -20.36 8.64
N ASP A 232 5.01 -20.69 9.44
CA ASP A 232 5.09 -20.19 10.81
C ASP A 232 5.23 -18.66 10.85
N VAL A 233 4.88 -18.04 11.98
CA VAL A 233 4.90 -16.57 12.14
C VAL A 233 6.29 -15.99 11.89
N GLY A 234 7.36 -16.69 12.32
CA GLY A 234 8.73 -16.23 12.15
C GLY A 234 9.10 -16.13 10.67
N ARG A 235 8.91 -17.19 9.90
CA ARG A 235 9.16 -17.23 8.46
C ARG A 235 8.25 -16.28 7.70
N MET A 236 6.97 -16.23 8.05
CA MET A 236 6.01 -15.31 7.42
C MET A 236 6.47 -13.86 7.54
N SER A 237 6.93 -13.46 8.73
CA SER A 237 7.41 -12.11 8.99
C SER A 237 8.65 -11.72 8.20
N VAL A 238 9.60 -12.66 8.03
CA VAL A 238 10.82 -12.46 7.24
C VAL A 238 10.47 -12.31 5.76
N VAL A 239 9.60 -13.18 5.23
CA VAL A 239 9.17 -13.12 3.83
C VAL A 239 8.37 -11.84 3.56
N GLU A 240 7.48 -11.44 4.46
CA GLU A 240 6.74 -10.18 4.35
C GLU A 240 7.66 -8.96 4.32
N ALA A 241 8.63 -8.91 5.23
CA ALA A 241 9.61 -7.84 5.23
C ALA A 241 10.45 -7.83 3.94
N ALA A 242 10.88 -8.99 3.45
CA ALA A 242 11.59 -9.10 2.18
C ALA A 242 10.76 -8.54 1.01
N PHE A 243 9.46 -8.82 0.95
CA PHE A 243 8.56 -8.20 -0.04
C PHE A 243 8.51 -6.67 0.07
N MET A 244 8.47 -6.11 1.28
CA MET A 244 8.46 -4.66 1.51
C MET A 244 9.78 -4.00 1.10
N ILE A 245 10.91 -4.68 1.32
CA ILE A 245 12.24 -4.21 0.89
C ILE A 245 12.29 -4.18 -0.64
N VAL A 246 11.90 -5.28 -1.30
CA VAL A 246 11.89 -5.36 -2.77
C VAL A 246 11.00 -4.27 -3.38
N ASP A 247 9.79 -4.11 -2.85
CA ASP A 247 8.85 -3.06 -3.28
C ASP A 247 9.46 -1.65 -3.15
N SER A 248 10.15 -1.38 -2.04
CA SER A 248 10.81 -0.11 -1.79
C SER A 248 12.00 0.13 -2.71
N ILE A 249 12.80 -0.90 -3.01
CA ILE A 249 13.91 -0.82 -3.96
C ILE A 249 13.37 -0.48 -5.34
N LEU A 250 12.43 -1.28 -5.86
CA LEU A 250 11.95 -1.14 -7.23
C LEU A 250 11.25 0.21 -7.46
N THR A 251 10.43 0.66 -6.51
CA THR A 251 9.79 1.99 -6.59
C THR A 251 10.83 3.10 -6.56
N THR A 252 11.88 2.98 -5.74
CA THR A 252 12.96 3.97 -5.68
C THR A 252 13.76 4.01 -6.98
N LEU A 253 14.05 2.86 -7.58
CA LEU A 253 14.74 2.78 -8.86
C LEU A 253 13.94 3.46 -9.98
N ASP A 254 12.61 3.24 -10.01
CA ASP A 254 11.73 3.91 -10.98
C ASP A 254 11.73 5.43 -10.81
N GLU A 255 11.57 5.92 -9.57
CA GLU A 255 11.63 7.35 -9.27
C GLU A 255 12.99 7.96 -9.62
N THR A 256 14.08 7.22 -9.37
CA THR A 256 15.44 7.68 -9.66
C THR A 256 15.69 7.71 -11.16
N GLU A 257 15.17 6.75 -11.93
CA GLU A 257 15.21 6.75 -13.39
C GLU A 257 14.49 7.97 -13.96
N GLN A 258 13.26 8.24 -13.51
CA GLN A 258 12.49 9.40 -13.97
C GLN A 258 13.25 10.72 -13.72
N ARG A 259 13.79 10.90 -12.51
CA ARG A 259 14.62 12.08 -12.18
C ARG A 259 15.91 12.13 -13.01
N ALA A 260 16.54 11.00 -13.28
CA ALA A 260 17.76 10.95 -14.08
C ALA A 260 17.50 11.35 -15.54
N LEU A 261 16.37 10.92 -16.11
CA LEU A 261 15.91 11.33 -17.43
C LEU A 261 15.60 12.83 -17.49
N GLU A 262 14.89 13.37 -16.49
CA GLU A 262 14.59 14.80 -16.40
C GLU A 262 15.85 15.68 -16.28
N ASN A 263 16.85 15.22 -15.53
CA ASN A 263 18.09 15.95 -15.29
C ASN A 263 19.21 15.64 -16.30
N GLY A 264 19.00 14.68 -17.21
CA GLY A 264 20.03 14.21 -18.15
C GLY A 264 21.27 13.59 -17.47
N SER A 265 21.09 12.89 -16.34
CA SER A 265 22.19 12.32 -15.56
C SER A 265 22.61 10.94 -16.10
N GLU A 266 23.67 10.90 -16.91
CA GLU A 266 24.18 9.63 -17.48
C GLU A 266 24.71 8.67 -16.40
N ASP A 267 25.40 9.17 -15.37
CA ASP A 267 25.94 8.36 -14.28
C ASP A 267 24.82 7.65 -13.49
N ALA A 268 23.74 8.38 -13.14
CA ALA A 268 22.60 7.78 -12.48
C ALA A 268 21.93 6.70 -13.36
N MET A 269 21.82 6.94 -14.67
CA MET A 269 21.27 5.95 -15.60
C MET A 269 22.16 4.70 -15.72
N ASP A 270 23.48 4.83 -15.72
CA ASP A 270 24.42 3.70 -15.71
C ASP A 270 24.31 2.86 -14.43
N GLN A 271 24.18 3.52 -13.26
CA GLN A 271 23.94 2.83 -11.99
C GLN A 271 22.61 2.06 -11.99
N ILE A 272 21.54 2.68 -12.50
CA ILE A 272 20.24 2.04 -12.63
C ILE A 272 20.32 0.84 -13.58
N GLN A 273 21.01 0.97 -14.71
CA GLN A 273 21.18 -0.12 -15.68
C GLN A 273 21.87 -1.34 -15.05
N LYS A 274 22.92 -1.12 -14.24
CA LYS A 274 23.61 -2.20 -13.51
C LYS A 274 22.72 -2.88 -12.46
N ALA A 275 21.78 -2.15 -11.86
CA ALA A 275 20.84 -2.69 -10.89
C ALA A 275 19.74 -3.58 -11.50
N ARG A 276 19.46 -3.45 -12.81
CA ARG A 276 18.35 -4.17 -13.48
C ARG A 276 18.53 -5.70 -13.52
N GLY A 277 19.74 -6.18 -13.80
CA GLY A 277 20.02 -7.62 -13.87
C GLY A 277 19.70 -8.36 -12.56
N PRO A 278 20.23 -7.91 -11.41
CA PRO A 278 19.85 -8.48 -10.11
C PRO A 278 18.34 -8.34 -9.79
N CYS A 279 17.72 -7.22 -10.12
CA CYS A 279 16.27 -7.02 -9.91
C CYS A 279 15.42 -7.97 -10.78
N TYR A 280 15.87 -8.27 -11.99
CA TYR A 280 15.23 -9.26 -12.87
C TYR A 280 15.24 -10.66 -12.25
N GLN A 281 16.39 -11.08 -11.69
CA GLN A 281 16.50 -12.36 -10.99
C GLN A 281 15.54 -12.46 -9.80
N LEU A 282 15.40 -11.38 -9.01
CA LEU A 282 14.39 -11.30 -7.96
C LEU A 282 12.98 -11.44 -8.52
N GLY A 283 12.68 -10.74 -9.62
CA GLY A 283 11.37 -10.80 -10.29
C GLY A 283 11.01 -12.22 -10.70
N GLN A 284 11.96 -12.94 -11.32
CA GLN A 284 11.75 -14.34 -11.70
C GLN A 284 11.44 -15.22 -10.49
N GLN A 285 12.22 -15.11 -9.40
CA GLN A 285 11.98 -15.90 -8.20
C GLN A 285 10.64 -15.55 -7.52
N ILE A 286 10.33 -14.26 -7.40
CA ILE A 286 9.09 -13.80 -6.77
C ILE A 286 7.88 -14.25 -7.56
N VAL A 287 7.89 -14.17 -8.90
CA VAL A 287 6.76 -14.61 -9.72
C VAL A 287 6.57 -16.13 -9.66
N GLN A 288 7.67 -16.88 -9.62
CA GLN A 288 7.66 -18.35 -9.54
C GLN A 288 7.33 -18.88 -8.14
N LEU A 289 7.31 -18.02 -7.11
CA LEU A 289 6.95 -18.40 -5.75
C LEU A 289 5.56 -19.02 -5.71
N ALA A 290 5.50 -20.32 -5.46
CA ALA A 290 4.28 -21.08 -5.27
C ALA A 290 3.99 -21.21 -3.77
N SER A 291 2.87 -20.68 -3.33
CA SER A 291 2.40 -20.77 -1.95
C SER A 291 0.89 -20.94 -1.93
N ASP A 292 0.40 -21.79 -1.03
CA ASP A 292 -1.03 -21.95 -0.74
C ASP A 292 -1.49 -20.96 0.34
N ASP A 293 -0.56 -20.25 0.98
CA ASP A 293 -0.85 -19.24 1.98
C ASP A 293 -1.38 -17.95 1.33
N THR A 294 -2.66 -17.67 1.58
CA THR A 294 -3.36 -16.50 1.02
C THR A 294 -2.74 -15.15 1.43
N GLN A 295 -2.08 -15.07 2.58
CA GLN A 295 -1.40 -13.84 3.00
C GLN A 295 -0.13 -13.63 2.19
N LEU A 296 0.67 -14.68 1.98
CA LEU A 296 1.85 -14.64 1.11
C LEU A 296 1.49 -14.34 -0.34
N LEU A 297 0.48 -15.01 -0.89
CA LEU A 297 -0.07 -14.68 -2.20
C LEU A 297 -0.47 -13.21 -2.27
N GLY A 298 -1.16 -12.74 -1.23
CA GLY A 298 -1.56 -11.35 -1.12
C GLY A 298 -0.38 -10.37 -1.06
N ARG A 299 0.78 -10.74 -0.51
CA ARG A 299 2.00 -9.92 -0.51
C ARG A 299 2.72 -9.97 -1.85
N GLN A 300 2.86 -11.15 -2.43
CA GLN A 300 3.39 -11.35 -3.78
C GLN A 300 2.68 -10.45 -4.78
N LEU A 301 1.34 -10.52 -4.85
CA LEU A 301 0.51 -9.71 -5.76
C LEU A 301 0.64 -8.20 -5.51
N GLN A 302 0.90 -7.75 -4.28
CA GLN A 302 1.11 -6.33 -3.96
C GLN A 302 2.45 -5.80 -4.47
N THR A 303 3.48 -6.66 -4.53
CA THR A 303 4.82 -6.32 -5.00
C THR A 303 4.93 -6.40 -6.53
N LEU A 304 4.15 -7.24 -7.20
CA LEU A 304 4.22 -7.42 -8.67
C LEU A 304 4.15 -6.10 -9.48
N PRO A 305 3.26 -5.13 -9.16
CA PRO A 305 3.21 -3.85 -9.88
C PRO A 305 4.51 -3.04 -9.83
N SER A 306 5.35 -3.24 -8.81
CA SER A 306 6.60 -2.48 -8.66
C SER A 306 7.68 -2.96 -9.63
N PHE A 307 7.52 -4.14 -10.23
CA PHE A 307 8.37 -4.60 -11.33
C PHE A 307 8.14 -3.87 -12.64
N THR A 308 7.10 -3.04 -12.78
CA THR A 308 6.80 -2.29 -14.01
C THR A 308 7.99 -1.49 -14.54
N PHE A 309 8.86 -1.01 -13.66
CA PHE A 309 10.19 -0.45 -13.98
C PHE A 309 11.04 -1.32 -14.93
N LEU A 310 11.04 -2.65 -14.74
CA LEU A 310 11.80 -3.60 -15.59
C LEU A 310 11.06 -4.01 -16.86
N LEU A 311 9.74 -3.80 -16.92
CA LEU A 311 8.89 -4.34 -17.98
C LEU A 311 8.73 -3.38 -19.18
N ARG A 312 9.37 -2.21 -19.12
CA ARG A 312 9.39 -1.24 -20.23
C ARG A 312 10.34 -1.72 -21.33
N PRO A 313 10.03 -1.53 -22.63
CA PRO A 313 10.90 -1.93 -23.74
C PRO A 313 12.31 -1.37 -23.70
N ALA A 314 12.48 -0.18 -23.11
CA ALA A 314 13.79 0.48 -22.97
C ALA A 314 14.58 0.00 -21.74
N ALA A 315 13.97 -0.81 -20.86
CA ALA A 315 14.59 -1.17 -19.59
C ALA A 315 15.69 -2.25 -19.74
N MET A 316 15.42 -3.27 -20.54
CA MET A 316 16.34 -4.40 -20.75
C MET A 316 16.08 -5.02 -22.11
N GLU A 317 16.77 -6.12 -22.43
CA GLU A 317 16.47 -6.88 -23.64
C GLU A 317 14.99 -7.26 -23.65
N TRP A 318 14.29 -6.87 -24.72
CA TRP A 318 12.83 -6.98 -24.79
C TRP A 318 12.33 -8.42 -24.59
N THR A 319 13.13 -9.42 -24.97
CA THR A 319 12.84 -10.84 -24.74
C THR A 319 12.68 -11.16 -23.26
N GLU A 320 13.62 -10.73 -22.43
CA GLU A 320 13.59 -10.95 -20.97
C GLU A 320 12.44 -10.17 -20.32
N ALA A 321 12.28 -8.90 -20.67
CA ALA A 321 11.18 -8.07 -20.17
C ALA A 321 9.81 -8.67 -20.52
N ARG A 322 9.65 -9.18 -21.75
CA ARG A 322 8.40 -9.82 -22.21
C ARG A 322 8.12 -11.12 -21.46
N GLU A 323 9.13 -11.96 -21.23
CA GLU A 323 8.97 -13.21 -20.48
C GLU A 323 8.50 -12.94 -19.05
N LEU A 324 9.15 -11.99 -18.36
CA LEU A 324 8.75 -11.60 -17.02
C LEU A 324 7.36 -10.96 -17.00
N LEU A 325 7.04 -10.09 -17.97
CA LEU A 325 5.72 -9.47 -18.11
C LEU A 325 4.62 -10.53 -18.21
N LEU A 326 4.78 -11.50 -19.11
CA LEU A 326 3.80 -12.58 -19.27
C LEU A 326 3.69 -13.43 -18.01
N ALA A 327 4.80 -13.73 -17.34
CA ALA A 327 4.79 -14.48 -16.09
C ALA A 327 4.05 -13.72 -14.97
N VAL A 328 4.26 -12.40 -14.84
CA VAL A 328 3.53 -11.53 -13.90
C VAL A 328 2.03 -11.53 -14.20
N LEU A 329 1.65 -11.33 -15.47
CA LEU A 329 0.24 -11.31 -15.89
C LEU A 329 -0.44 -12.65 -15.63
N GLN A 330 0.23 -13.76 -15.96
CA GLN A 330 -0.26 -15.10 -15.72
C GLN A 330 -0.44 -15.36 -14.22
N ARG A 331 0.51 -14.93 -13.39
CA ARG A 331 0.42 -15.09 -11.93
C ARG A 331 -0.75 -14.32 -11.33
N CYS A 332 -1.01 -13.09 -11.78
CA CYS A 332 -2.21 -12.36 -11.40
C CYS A 332 -3.47 -13.11 -11.86
N ALA A 333 -3.50 -13.59 -13.11
CA ALA A 333 -4.65 -14.25 -13.70
C ALA A 333 -5.02 -15.58 -13.02
N THR A 334 -4.06 -16.35 -12.50
CA THR A 334 -4.36 -17.58 -11.74
C THR A 334 -5.00 -17.29 -10.40
N CYS A 335 -4.67 -16.15 -9.77
CA CYS A 335 -5.20 -15.73 -8.48
C CYS A 335 -6.62 -15.11 -8.55
N LEU A 336 -7.21 -15.02 -9.75
CA LEU A 336 -8.57 -14.47 -9.95
C LEU A 336 -9.69 -15.47 -9.65
N LYS A 337 -9.37 -16.76 -9.67
CA LYS A 337 -10.34 -17.83 -9.48
C LYS A 337 -10.51 -18.13 -8.00
N PHE A 338 -11.76 -18.29 -7.56
CA PHE A 338 -12.02 -18.83 -6.23
C PHE A 338 -13.39 -19.53 -6.17
N PRO A 339 -13.45 -20.77 -5.67
CA PRO A 339 -14.73 -21.46 -5.52
C PRO A 339 -15.58 -20.77 -4.46
N LEU A 340 -16.84 -20.46 -4.77
CA LEU A 340 -17.78 -19.84 -3.82
C LEU A 340 -18.05 -20.72 -2.59
N ASN A 341 -17.84 -22.03 -2.71
CA ASN A 341 -18.05 -23.02 -1.64
C ASN A 341 -16.76 -23.37 -0.86
N ALA A 342 -15.65 -22.66 -1.12
CA ALA A 342 -14.39 -22.92 -0.42
C ALA A 342 -14.45 -22.46 1.05
N PRO A 343 -13.83 -23.19 2.00
CA PRO A 343 -13.83 -22.82 3.42
C PRO A 343 -13.14 -21.47 3.68
N ASN A 344 -12.17 -21.10 2.83
CA ASN A 344 -11.40 -19.85 2.88
C ASN A 344 -11.85 -18.83 1.81
N VAL A 345 -13.11 -18.86 1.37
CA VAL A 345 -13.63 -17.98 0.31
C VAL A 345 -13.39 -16.50 0.57
N ARG A 346 -13.39 -16.06 1.84
CA ARG A 346 -13.14 -14.65 2.20
C ARG A 346 -11.71 -14.22 1.86
N ASP A 347 -10.74 -15.07 2.19
CA ASP A 347 -9.32 -14.79 1.97
C ASP A 347 -8.99 -14.89 0.48
N LEU A 348 -9.52 -15.92 -0.20
CA LEU A 348 -9.39 -16.06 -1.65
C LEU A 348 -10.01 -14.88 -2.41
N ARG A 349 -11.16 -14.37 -1.96
CA ARG A 349 -11.76 -13.15 -2.52
C ARG A 349 -10.83 -11.95 -2.34
N GLN A 350 -10.13 -11.84 -1.20
CA GLN A 350 -9.16 -10.76 -0.98
C GLN A 350 -7.96 -10.92 -1.91
N VAL A 351 -7.47 -12.13 -2.13
CA VAL A 351 -6.40 -12.45 -3.09
C VAL A 351 -6.81 -12.03 -4.50
N ALA A 352 -8.01 -12.39 -4.97
CA ALA A 352 -8.51 -11.99 -6.29
C ALA A 352 -8.66 -10.47 -6.45
N ARG A 353 -9.08 -9.77 -5.39
CA ARG A 353 -9.10 -8.28 -5.37
C ARG A 353 -7.69 -7.69 -5.47
N ARG A 354 -6.69 -8.26 -4.80
CA ARG A 354 -5.30 -7.80 -4.91
C ARG A 354 -4.73 -8.08 -6.30
N ALA A 355 -5.05 -9.22 -6.91
CA ALA A 355 -4.63 -9.57 -8.26
C ALA A 355 -5.21 -8.61 -9.31
N THR A 356 -6.50 -8.31 -9.24
CA THR A 356 -7.13 -7.32 -10.14
C THR A 356 -6.56 -5.91 -9.93
N ALA A 357 -6.38 -5.47 -8.67
CA ALA A 357 -5.73 -4.20 -8.38
C ALA A 357 -4.29 -4.14 -8.92
N ALA A 358 -3.54 -5.24 -8.85
CA ALA A 358 -2.20 -5.34 -9.41
C ALA A 358 -2.22 -5.19 -10.94
N LEU A 359 -3.12 -5.91 -11.63
CA LEU A 359 -3.32 -5.77 -13.08
C LEU A 359 -3.62 -4.33 -13.47
N VAL A 360 -4.57 -3.66 -12.81
CA VAL A 360 -4.92 -2.27 -13.08
C VAL A 360 -3.72 -1.35 -12.87
N ARG A 361 -2.96 -1.50 -11.77
CA ARG A 361 -1.75 -0.70 -11.52
C ARG A 361 -0.69 -0.90 -12.61
N ILE A 362 -0.50 -2.13 -13.09
CA ILE A 362 0.41 -2.45 -14.21
C ILE A 362 -0.08 -1.78 -15.51
N ALA A 363 -1.38 -1.85 -15.82
CA ALA A 363 -1.95 -1.21 -16.99
C ALA A 363 -1.77 0.30 -17.01
N VAL A 364 -1.91 0.96 -15.85
CA VAL A 364 -1.68 2.39 -15.72
C VAL A 364 -0.20 2.74 -15.87
N ALA A 365 0.70 1.91 -15.34
CA ALA A 365 2.14 2.20 -15.32
C ALA A 365 2.85 1.96 -16.66
N ILE A 366 2.47 0.93 -17.42
CA ILE A 366 3.16 0.50 -18.65
C ILE A 366 2.20 0.10 -19.79
N PRO A 367 1.23 0.95 -20.14
CA PRO A 367 0.20 0.60 -21.13
C PRO A 367 0.81 0.24 -22.49
N ASP A 368 1.84 0.96 -22.95
CA ASP A 368 2.49 0.67 -24.24
C ASP A 368 3.22 -0.67 -24.25
N SER A 369 3.78 -1.09 -23.12
CA SER A 369 4.45 -2.39 -23.02
C SER A 369 3.45 -3.54 -23.13
N LEU A 370 2.27 -3.36 -22.54
CA LEU A 370 1.16 -4.31 -22.64
C LEU A 370 0.56 -4.35 -24.04
N MET A 371 0.53 -3.22 -24.75
CA MET A 371 0.04 -3.17 -26.14
C MET A 371 0.89 -4.03 -27.09
N LEU A 372 2.20 -4.20 -26.81
CA LEU A 372 3.08 -5.09 -27.57
C LEU A 372 2.71 -6.57 -27.44
N VAL A 373 2.00 -6.94 -26.36
CA VAL A 373 1.51 -8.31 -26.09
C VAL A 373 -0.02 -8.36 -26.05
N TYR A 374 -0.70 -7.40 -26.69
CA TYR A 374 -2.14 -7.23 -26.57
C TYR A 374 -2.95 -8.48 -26.97
N ALA A 375 -2.52 -9.21 -27.99
CA ALA A 375 -3.20 -10.42 -28.44
C ALA A 375 -3.16 -11.53 -27.36
N ASP A 376 -1.97 -11.78 -26.79
CA ASP A 376 -1.78 -12.74 -25.69
C ASP A 376 -2.61 -12.32 -24.47
N LEU A 377 -2.62 -11.01 -24.16
CA LEU A 377 -3.37 -10.45 -23.05
C LEU A 377 -4.89 -10.55 -23.25
N GLN A 378 -5.38 -10.26 -24.46
CA GLN A 378 -6.80 -10.34 -24.78
C GLN A 378 -7.30 -11.77 -24.62
N GLN A 379 -6.53 -12.76 -25.07
CA GLN A 379 -6.86 -14.17 -24.85
C GLN A 379 -6.94 -14.50 -23.36
N LEU A 380 -5.93 -14.10 -22.58
CA LEU A 380 -5.87 -14.34 -21.14
C LEU A 380 -7.08 -13.74 -20.41
N VAL A 381 -7.50 -12.53 -20.78
CA VAL A 381 -8.66 -11.86 -20.19
C VAL A 381 -9.96 -12.56 -20.60
N GLN A 382 -10.13 -12.90 -21.87
CA GLN A 382 -11.35 -13.58 -22.36
C GLN A 382 -11.53 -14.97 -21.72
N ASP A 383 -10.45 -15.72 -21.54
CA ASP A 383 -10.45 -16.99 -20.81
C ASP A 383 -10.95 -16.82 -19.37
N ARG A 384 -10.67 -15.68 -18.72
CA ARG A 384 -11.11 -15.37 -17.36
C ARG A 384 -12.51 -14.79 -17.28
N LEU A 385 -12.93 -14.00 -18.27
CA LEU A 385 -14.30 -13.50 -18.36
C LEU A 385 -15.30 -14.65 -18.62
N SER A 386 -14.87 -15.68 -19.35
CA SER A 386 -15.69 -16.86 -19.65
C SER A 386 -15.71 -17.91 -18.53
N ASP A 387 -14.82 -17.79 -17.54
CA ASP A 387 -14.69 -18.76 -16.44
C ASP A 387 -15.79 -18.58 -15.38
N PRO A 388 -16.55 -19.63 -15.02
CA PRO A 388 -17.56 -19.55 -13.96
C PRO A 388 -16.99 -19.39 -12.55
N GLU A 389 -15.71 -19.74 -12.31
CA GLU A 389 -15.03 -19.57 -11.01
C GLU A 389 -14.54 -18.12 -10.79
N VAL A 390 -14.66 -17.26 -11.81
CA VAL A 390 -14.38 -15.83 -11.72
C VAL A 390 -15.68 -15.09 -11.44
N VAL A 391 -15.83 -14.55 -10.24
CA VAL A 391 -17.05 -13.86 -9.80
C VAL A 391 -17.23 -12.53 -10.52
N GLY A 392 -18.48 -12.09 -10.73
CA GLY A 392 -18.82 -10.85 -11.44
C GLY A 392 -18.01 -9.63 -10.98
N THR A 393 -17.83 -9.41 -9.67
CA THR A 393 -17.00 -8.29 -9.19
C THR A 393 -15.56 -8.31 -9.71
N VAL A 394 -14.97 -9.49 -9.92
CA VAL A 394 -13.63 -9.64 -10.52
C VAL A 394 -13.68 -9.30 -12.01
N LYS A 395 -14.73 -9.72 -12.72
CA LYS A 395 -14.97 -9.37 -14.12
C LYS A 395 -15.05 -7.85 -14.32
N SER A 396 -15.74 -7.12 -13.44
CA SER A 396 -15.75 -5.63 -13.48
C SER A 396 -14.35 -5.02 -13.47
N HIS A 397 -13.46 -5.52 -12.61
CA HIS A 397 -12.10 -4.97 -12.52
C HIS A 397 -11.20 -5.44 -13.67
N LEU A 398 -11.53 -6.56 -14.34
CA LEU A 398 -10.89 -6.93 -15.60
C LEU A 398 -11.30 -5.98 -16.73
N THR A 399 -12.56 -5.56 -16.78
CA THR A 399 -13.04 -4.49 -17.67
C THR A 399 -12.31 -3.17 -17.38
N GLU A 400 -12.17 -2.80 -16.11
CA GLU A 400 -11.36 -1.63 -15.70
C GLU A 400 -9.92 -1.74 -16.18
N PHE A 401 -9.29 -2.90 -16.00
CA PHE A 401 -7.92 -3.16 -16.45
C PHE A 401 -7.77 -2.96 -17.96
N GLN A 402 -8.69 -3.51 -18.77
CA GLN A 402 -8.69 -3.31 -20.22
C GLN A 402 -8.83 -1.84 -20.61
N LEU A 403 -9.75 -1.12 -19.96
CA LEU A 403 -9.93 0.32 -20.22
C LEU A 403 -8.75 1.16 -19.75
N ALA A 404 -8.14 0.84 -18.62
CA ALA A 404 -6.94 1.52 -18.13
C ALA A 404 -5.77 1.36 -19.12
N LEU A 405 -5.61 0.17 -19.69
CA LEU A 405 -4.64 -0.11 -20.74
C LEU A 405 -4.91 0.74 -22.00
N ILE A 406 -6.14 0.70 -22.52
CA ILE A 406 -6.52 1.45 -23.74
C ILE A 406 -6.40 2.95 -23.51
N ALA A 407 -6.74 3.42 -22.30
CA ALA A 407 -6.66 4.81 -21.90
C ALA A 407 -5.23 5.35 -21.91
N GLY A 408 -4.29 4.57 -21.35
CA GLY A 408 -2.89 4.96 -21.22
C GLY A 408 -2.06 4.72 -22.48
N ALA A 409 -2.51 3.88 -23.40
CA ALA A 409 -1.74 3.50 -24.58
C ALA A 409 -1.53 4.66 -25.56
N SER A 410 -0.34 4.76 -26.14
CA SER A 410 0.07 5.73 -27.16
C SER A 410 -0.55 5.42 -28.53
N CYS A 411 -1.88 5.46 -28.60
CA CYS A 411 -2.67 5.20 -29.82
C CYS A 411 -3.64 6.36 -30.12
N THR A 412 -4.04 6.45 -31.39
CA THR A 412 -4.98 7.49 -31.85
C THR A 412 -6.37 7.29 -31.25
N LEU A 413 -7.17 8.35 -31.15
CA LEU A 413 -8.56 8.25 -30.68
C LEU A 413 -9.39 7.24 -31.48
N ALA A 414 -9.18 7.15 -32.80
CA ALA A 414 -9.87 6.18 -33.65
C ALA A 414 -9.54 4.73 -33.25
N GLN A 415 -8.25 4.43 -33.04
CA GLN A 415 -7.81 3.12 -32.56
C GLN A 415 -8.33 2.83 -31.14
N ARG A 416 -8.30 3.83 -30.24
CA ARG A 416 -8.87 3.68 -28.89
C ARG A 416 -10.36 3.32 -28.95
N ARG A 417 -11.13 3.94 -29.85
CA ARG A 417 -12.55 3.60 -30.05
C ARG A 417 -12.73 2.16 -30.53
N GLU A 418 -11.93 1.71 -31.49
CA GLU A 418 -11.98 0.33 -31.99
C GLU A 418 -11.67 -0.68 -30.89
N LEU A 419 -10.66 -0.41 -30.05
CA LEU A 419 -10.27 -1.27 -28.93
C LEU A 419 -11.26 -1.24 -27.76
N ALA A 420 -11.83 -0.07 -27.45
CA ALA A 420 -12.74 0.12 -26.34
C ALA A 420 -14.15 -0.39 -26.63
N ARG A 421 -14.61 -0.35 -27.89
CA ARG A 421 -15.95 -0.80 -28.29
C ARG A 421 -16.31 -2.21 -27.80
N PRO A 422 -15.49 -3.26 -28.00
CA PRO A 422 -15.81 -4.61 -27.51
C PRO A 422 -15.81 -4.72 -25.98
N VAL A 423 -15.28 -3.74 -25.26
CA VAL A 423 -15.26 -3.69 -23.79
C VAL A 423 -16.46 -2.90 -23.25
N ILE A 424 -16.79 -1.77 -23.87
CA ILE A 424 -17.88 -0.87 -23.44
C ILE A 424 -19.23 -1.38 -23.91
N GLN A 425 -19.39 -1.79 -25.17
CA GLN A 425 -20.69 -2.13 -25.74
C GLN A 425 -21.46 -3.18 -24.93
N PRO A 426 -20.84 -4.32 -24.50
CA PRO A 426 -21.57 -5.31 -23.70
C PRO A 426 -22.12 -4.75 -22.38
N LEU A 427 -21.40 -3.82 -21.77
CA LEU A 427 -21.83 -3.15 -20.54
C LEU A 427 -23.03 -2.22 -20.78
N ILE A 428 -23.04 -1.53 -21.92
CA ILE A 428 -24.17 -0.67 -22.32
C ILE A 428 -25.40 -1.51 -22.64
N ASP A 429 -25.21 -2.61 -23.37
CA ASP A 429 -26.28 -3.53 -23.71
C ASP A 429 -26.92 -4.10 -22.43
N GLU A 430 -26.09 -4.59 -21.48
CA GLU A 430 -26.55 -5.10 -20.19
C GLU A 430 -27.26 -4.01 -19.35
N LEU A 431 -26.79 -2.76 -19.38
CA LEU A 431 -27.45 -1.63 -18.71
C LEU A 431 -28.85 -1.36 -19.28
N CYS A 432 -28.97 -1.39 -20.61
CA CYS A 432 -30.21 -1.14 -21.31
C CYS A 432 -31.27 -2.22 -21.08
N GLU A 433 -30.87 -3.46 -20.73
CA GLU A 433 -31.81 -4.52 -20.32
C GLU A 433 -32.66 -4.14 -19.09
N TYR A 434 -32.15 -3.25 -18.23
CA TYR A 434 -32.88 -2.79 -17.05
C TYR A 434 -33.83 -1.62 -17.33
N LEU A 435 -33.79 -1.01 -18.52
CA LEU A 435 -34.63 0.14 -18.87
C LEU A 435 -36.14 -0.09 -18.62
N PRO A 436 -36.73 -1.27 -18.91
CA PRO A 436 -38.15 -1.53 -18.64
C PRO A 436 -38.50 -1.47 -17.14
N HIS A 437 -37.55 -1.75 -16.26
CA HIS A 437 -37.73 -1.75 -14.81
C HIS A 437 -37.58 -0.37 -14.17
N LEU A 438 -37.21 0.66 -14.95
CA LEU A 438 -36.87 2.00 -14.46
C LEU A 438 -37.86 3.08 -14.94
N GLN A 439 -38.90 2.68 -15.69
CA GLN A 439 -39.88 3.60 -16.27
C GLN A 439 -40.78 4.25 -15.23
N SER A 440 -41.09 3.55 -14.14
CA SER A 440 -41.91 4.05 -13.05
C SER A 440 -41.44 3.52 -11.68
N PRO A 441 -41.82 4.19 -10.57
CA PRO A 441 -41.57 3.66 -9.22
C PRO A 441 -42.18 2.26 -9.01
N ALA A 442 -43.34 1.98 -9.65
CA ALA A 442 -43.99 0.68 -9.56
C ALA A 442 -43.14 -0.42 -10.21
N ASP A 443 -42.60 -0.17 -11.41
CA ASP A 443 -41.73 -1.13 -12.11
C ASP A 443 -40.43 -1.38 -11.34
N PHE A 444 -39.89 -0.33 -10.72
CA PHE A 444 -38.69 -0.44 -9.90
C PHE A 444 -38.92 -1.29 -8.65
N ILE A 445 -40.11 -1.21 -8.06
CA ILE A 445 -40.46 -2.06 -6.93
C ILE A 445 -40.61 -3.54 -7.33
N VAL A 446 -41.07 -3.82 -8.55
CA VAL A 446 -41.05 -5.19 -9.10
C VAL A 446 -39.61 -5.70 -9.18
N LEU A 447 -38.66 -4.86 -9.61
CA LEU A 447 -37.23 -5.20 -9.63
C LEU A 447 -36.68 -5.49 -8.22
N LEU A 448 -37.15 -4.79 -7.19
CA LEU A 448 -36.80 -5.06 -5.79
C LEU A 448 -37.39 -6.38 -5.24
N GLY A 449 -38.38 -6.95 -5.93
CA GLY A 449 -39.01 -8.23 -5.56
C GLY A 449 -40.07 -8.13 -4.47
N LEU A 450 -40.54 -6.93 -4.13
CA LEU A 450 -41.54 -6.74 -3.08
C LEU A 450 -42.89 -7.42 -3.40
N PRO A 451 -43.40 -7.40 -4.65
CA PRO A 451 -44.63 -8.13 -4.98
C PRO A 451 -44.51 -9.65 -4.83
N ALA A 452 -43.37 -10.23 -5.18
CA ALA A 452 -43.13 -11.67 -5.04
C ALA A 452 -43.06 -12.09 -3.56
N LEU A 453 -42.41 -11.27 -2.73
CA LEU A 453 -42.40 -11.45 -1.28
C LEU A 453 -43.82 -11.39 -0.70
N ASP A 454 -44.60 -10.38 -1.12
CA ASP A 454 -45.97 -10.18 -0.66
C ASP A 454 -46.86 -11.38 -0.98
N GLN A 455 -46.80 -11.86 -2.22
CA GLN A 455 -47.57 -13.02 -2.68
C GLN A 455 -47.19 -14.30 -1.91
N ALA A 456 -45.91 -14.52 -1.63
CA ALA A 456 -45.45 -15.67 -0.84
C ALA A 456 -45.93 -15.60 0.61
N CYS A 457 -45.97 -14.42 1.21
CA CYS A 457 -46.55 -14.19 2.55
C CYS A 457 -48.05 -14.49 2.56
N VAL A 458 -48.80 -14.02 1.55
CA VAL A 458 -50.25 -14.28 1.43
C VAL A 458 -50.55 -15.78 1.23
N GLN A 459 -49.68 -16.49 0.50
CA GLN A 459 -49.79 -17.92 0.26
C GLN A 459 -49.30 -18.80 1.42
N GLY A 460 -48.74 -18.21 2.49
CA GLY A 460 -48.29 -18.95 3.67
C GLY A 460 -47.04 -19.82 3.43
N VAL A 461 -46.16 -19.41 2.51
CA VAL A 461 -44.91 -20.13 2.22
C VAL A 461 -43.99 -20.08 3.45
N GLU A 462 -43.40 -21.21 3.87
CA GLU A 462 -42.54 -21.30 5.06
C GLU A 462 -41.30 -20.39 5.00
N SER A 463 -40.75 -20.16 3.79
CA SER A 463 -39.65 -19.23 3.54
C SER A 463 -40.00 -18.23 2.43
N PRO A 464 -40.75 -17.16 2.75
CA PRO A 464 -41.23 -16.20 1.75
C PRO A 464 -40.08 -15.40 1.11
N HIS A 465 -38.91 -15.35 1.75
CA HIS A 465 -37.71 -14.72 1.19
C HIS A 465 -37.10 -15.48 0.01
N ALA A 466 -37.34 -16.80 -0.11
CA ALA A 466 -36.88 -17.57 -1.27
C ALA A 466 -37.59 -17.10 -2.56
N ALA A 467 -38.81 -16.59 -2.47
CA ALA A 467 -39.53 -16.00 -3.60
C ALA A 467 -38.86 -14.72 -4.13
N MET A 468 -37.90 -14.15 -3.41
CA MET A 468 -37.13 -12.98 -3.85
C MET A 468 -35.82 -13.33 -4.55
N ASP A 469 -35.43 -14.61 -4.68
CA ASP A 469 -34.10 -14.95 -5.16
C ASP A 469 -33.85 -14.46 -6.60
N GLU A 470 -34.85 -14.53 -7.49
CA GLU A 470 -34.76 -13.96 -8.83
C GLU A 470 -34.63 -12.42 -8.80
N ALA A 471 -35.36 -11.74 -7.92
CA ALA A 471 -35.25 -10.29 -7.76
C ALA A 471 -33.89 -9.88 -7.16
N ARG A 472 -33.34 -10.68 -6.25
CA ARG A 472 -31.98 -10.49 -5.71
C ARG A 472 -30.95 -10.63 -6.82
N VAL A 473 -31.07 -11.63 -7.69
CA VAL A 473 -30.18 -11.80 -8.85
C VAL A 473 -30.25 -10.57 -9.75
N ARG A 474 -31.44 -10.09 -10.13
CA ARG A 474 -31.61 -8.90 -10.97
C ARG A 474 -31.08 -7.62 -10.31
N ARG A 475 -31.37 -7.39 -9.03
CA ARG A 475 -30.84 -6.23 -8.28
C ARG A 475 -29.32 -6.26 -8.20
N ASN A 476 -28.74 -7.43 -7.93
CA ASN A 476 -27.30 -7.61 -7.89
C ASN A 476 -26.69 -7.39 -9.29
N GLY A 477 -27.38 -7.80 -10.37
CA GLY A 477 -27.01 -7.51 -11.74
C GLY A 477 -26.99 -6.01 -12.05
N LEU A 478 -28.06 -5.27 -11.76
CA LEU A 478 -28.09 -3.81 -11.93
C LEU A 478 -26.99 -3.12 -11.12
N SER A 479 -26.83 -3.51 -9.85
CA SER A 479 -25.75 -2.97 -8.99
C SER A 479 -24.36 -3.26 -9.57
N HIS A 480 -24.17 -4.44 -10.16
CA HIS A 480 -22.91 -4.84 -10.78
C HIS A 480 -22.61 -4.02 -12.05
N VAL A 481 -23.59 -3.85 -12.94
CA VAL A 481 -23.46 -3.01 -14.14
C VAL A 481 -23.15 -1.57 -13.77
N LEU A 482 -23.91 -0.97 -12.84
CA LEU A 482 -23.70 0.40 -12.38
C LEU A 482 -22.32 0.58 -11.72
N SER A 483 -21.88 -0.38 -10.92
CA SER A 483 -20.55 -0.34 -10.30
C SER A 483 -19.45 -0.44 -11.35
N THR A 484 -19.60 -1.33 -12.34
CA THR A 484 -18.66 -1.47 -13.45
C THR A 484 -18.59 -0.19 -14.26
N LEU A 485 -19.75 0.38 -14.62
CA LEU A 485 -19.84 1.65 -15.34
C LEU A 485 -19.19 2.79 -14.56
N PHE A 486 -19.45 2.92 -13.27
CA PHE A 486 -18.82 3.93 -12.41
C PHE A 486 -17.30 3.81 -12.41
N ILE A 487 -16.77 2.59 -12.27
CA ILE A 487 -15.33 2.32 -12.33
C ILE A 487 -14.76 2.72 -13.70
N CYS A 488 -15.42 2.33 -14.79
CA CYS A 488 -15.00 2.64 -16.15
C CYS A 488 -14.99 4.15 -16.42
N LEU A 489 -16.05 4.86 -16.01
CA LEU A 489 -16.16 6.31 -16.15
C LEU A 489 -15.12 7.04 -15.32
N ASN A 490 -14.89 6.65 -14.06
CA ASN A 490 -13.83 7.25 -13.24
C ASN A 490 -12.45 7.10 -13.87
N ARG A 491 -12.19 5.96 -14.51
CA ARG A 491 -10.89 5.69 -15.16
C ARG A 491 -10.69 6.49 -16.44
N THR A 492 -11.76 6.76 -17.17
CA THR A 492 -11.69 7.37 -18.52
C THR A 492 -12.05 8.86 -18.54
N LEU A 493 -12.85 9.33 -17.59
CA LEU A 493 -13.27 10.74 -17.48
C LEU A 493 -12.57 11.49 -16.34
N GLY A 494 -11.79 10.80 -15.51
CA GLY A 494 -11.07 11.38 -14.37
C GLY A 494 -10.03 12.44 -14.77
N ASP A 495 -9.70 13.31 -13.81
CA ASP A 495 -8.96 14.57 -13.95
C ASP A 495 -7.44 14.39 -14.19
N GLN A 496 -7.06 13.58 -15.19
CA GLN A 496 -5.67 13.37 -15.56
C GLN A 496 -5.29 14.25 -16.75
N GLY A 497 -4.83 15.47 -16.43
CA GLY A 497 -3.84 16.27 -17.19
C GLY A 497 -4.08 16.52 -18.69
N THR A 498 -4.20 17.80 -19.06
CA THR A 498 -4.26 18.38 -20.43
C THR A 498 -5.35 17.82 -21.36
N SER A 499 -6.09 18.74 -22.01
CA SER A 499 -7.26 18.43 -22.86
C SER A 499 -7.01 17.44 -24.01
N GLU A 500 -5.75 17.19 -24.38
CA GLU A 500 -5.35 16.29 -25.46
C GLU A 500 -5.49 14.80 -25.12
N HIS A 501 -5.55 14.44 -23.82
CA HIS A 501 -5.69 13.05 -23.37
C HIS A 501 -7.09 12.71 -22.87
N SER A 502 -8.06 13.63 -22.99
CA SER A 502 -9.44 13.36 -22.60
C SER A 502 -10.01 12.18 -23.38
N LEU A 503 -10.48 11.16 -22.66
CA LEU A 503 -11.18 10.02 -23.24
C LEU A 503 -12.70 10.21 -23.25
N ALA A 504 -13.19 11.41 -22.89
CA ALA A 504 -14.60 11.76 -23.04
C ALA A 504 -15.15 11.48 -24.46
N PRO A 505 -14.38 11.70 -25.55
CA PRO A 505 -14.83 11.34 -26.90
C PRO A 505 -15.00 9.83 -27.16
N LEU A 506 -14.56 8.94 -26.27
CA LEU A 506 -14.90 7.51 -26.34
C LEU A 506 -16.36 7.27 -25.96
N TRP A 507 -16.91 8.12 -25.09
CA TRP A 507 -18.25 7.96 -24.55
C TRP A 507 -19.32 8.69 -25.36
N SER A 508 -18.94 9.53 -26.33
CA SER A 508 -19.87 10.36 -27.12
C SER A 508 -21.02 9.56 -27.71
N ASP A 509 -20.71 8.36 -28.20
CA ASP A 509 -21.65 7.50 -28.92
C ASP A 509 -22.60 6.77 -27.95
N TYR A 510 -22.26 6.71 -26.66
CA TYR A 510 -22.99 5.99 -25.62
C TYR A 510 -23.78 6.92 -24.69
N VAL A 511 -23.55 8.24 -24.73
CA VAL A 511 -24.24 9.21 -23.85
C VAL A 511 -25.77 9.08 -23.95
N GLY A 512 -26.28 8.89 -25.18
CA GLY A 512 -27.71 8.76 -25.46
C GLY A 512 -28.35 7.54 -24.79
N ASP A 513 -27.59 6.47 -24.58
CA ASP A 513 -28.07 5.23 -23.95
C ASP A 513 -27.84 5.23 -22.43
N VAL A 514 -26.68 5.70 -21.99
CA VAL A 514 -26.27 5.69 -20.58
C VAL A 514 -27.05 6.68 -19.74
N VAL A 515 -27.11 7.95 -20.16
CA VAL A 515 -27.63 9.04 -19.34
C VAL A 515 -29.11 8.85 -18.98
N PRO A 516 -30.00 8.47 -19.91
CA PRO A 516 -31.40 8.22 -19.56
C PRO A 516 -31.55 7.10 -18.52
N VAL A 517 -30.82 5.99 -18.64
CA VAL A 517 -30.90 4.88 -17.69
C VAL A 517 -30.44 5.32 -16.29
N LEU A 518 -29.33 6.07 -16.21
CA LEU A 518 -28.83 6.59 -14.94
C LEU A 518 -29.82 7.55 -14.28
N LEU A 519 -30.37 8.51 -15.03
CA LEU A 519 -31.34 9.47 -14.49
C LEU A 519 -32.63 8.79 -14.05
N LEU A 520 -33.11 7.80 -14.81
CA LEU A 520 -34.28 6.99 -14.43
C LEU A 520 -34.01 6.16 -13.17
N THR A 521 -32.80 5.63 -13.02
CA THR A 521 -32.37 4.91 -11.81
C THR A 521 -32.38 5.83 -10.60
N ILE A 522 -31.74 7.01 -10.71
CA ILE A 522 -31.71 8.02 -9.64
C ILE A 522 -33.13 8.45 -9.28
N ARG A 523 -33.96 8.79 -10.28
CA ARG A 523 -35.37 9.17 -10.07
C ARG A 523 -36.14 8.09 -9.33
N SER A 524 -35.99 6.82 -9.73
CA SER A 524 -36.69 5.68 -9.13
C SER A 524 -36.24 5.43 -7.69
N LEU A 525 -34.93 5.53 -7.40
CA LEU A 525 -34.39 5.46 -6.04
C LEU A 525 -34.92 6.59 -5.16
N HIS A 526 -34.89 7.83 -5.65
CA HIS A 526 -35.42 8.99 -4.90
C HIS A 526 -36.93 8.87 -4.67
N ALA A 527 -37.69 8.30 -5.61
CA ALA A 527 -39.12 8.10 -5.45
C ALA A 527 -39.47 7.16 -4.28
N LEU A 528 -38.58 6.23 -3.90
CA LEU A 528 -38.82 5.35 -2.74
C LEU A 528 -38.86 6.10 -1.41
N TRP A 529 -38.25 7.29 -1.32
CA TRP A 529 -38.27 8.11 -0.12
C TRP A 529 -39.59 8.88 0.07
N ASN A 530 -40.44 8.97 -0.96
CA ASN A 530 -41.78 9.55 -0.85
C ASN A 530 -42.84 8.43 -0.83
N PRO A 531 -43.54 8.22 0.30
CA PRO A 531 -44.55 7.18 0.41
C PRO A 531 -45.71 7.28 -0.59
N GLU A 532 -46.02 8.47 -1.10
CA GLU A 532 -47.06 8.68 -2.10
C GLU A 532 -46.83 7.87 -3.39
N HIS A 533 -45.57 7.56 -3.71
CA HIS A 533 -45.22 6.82 -4.93
C HIS A 533 -45.39 5.31 -4.80
N TRP A 534 -45.62 4.78 -3.60
CA TRP A 534 -45.64 3.34 -3.38
C TRP A 534 -46.69 2.82 -2.39
N GLN A 535 -47.25 3.66 -1.52
CA GLN A 535 -48.30 3.25 -0.57
C GLN A 535 -49.61 2.81 -1.23
N GLY A 536 -49.85 3.17 -2.50
CA GLY A 536 -51.04 2.76 -3.26
C GLY A 536 -50.88 1.48 -4.09
N LEU A 537 -49.71 0.85 -4.04
CA LEU A 537 -49.40 -0.33 -4.87
C LEU A 537 -49.93 -1.62 -4.23
N PRO A 538 -50.15 -2.70 -5.02
CA PRO A 538 -50.85 -3.90 -4.56
C PRO A 538 -50.09 -4.76 -3.52
N TRP A 539 -48.79 -4.54 -3.32
CA TRP A 539 -47.97 -5.27 -2.35
C TRP A 539 -47.98 -4.55 -1.00
N GLN A 540 -48.74 -5.05 -0.02
CA GLN A 540 -49.00 -4.30 1.23
C GLN A 540 -48.83 -5.08 2.53
N SER A 541 -48.36 -6.32 2.48
CA SER A 541 -48.02 -7.07 3.70
C SER A 541 -47.03 -6.28 4.57
N ALA A 542 -47.20 -6.42 5.88
CA ALA A 542 -46.31 -5.80 6.86
C ALA A 542 -44.84 -6.19 6.61
N GLN A 543 -44.61 -7.41 6.13
CA GLN A 543 -43.28 -7.94 5.84
C GLN A 543 -42.65 -7.30 4.59
N ALA A 544 -43.41 -7.09 3.51
CA ALA A 544 -42.91 -6.38 2.32
C ALA A 544 -42.57 -4.91 2.64
N ARG A 545 -43.42 -4.24 3.45
CA ARG A 545 -43.15 -2.87 3.92
C ARG A 545 -41.91 -2.80 4.82
N SER A 546 -41.79 -3.70 5.79
CA SER A 546 -40.61 -3.77 6.67
C SER A 546 -39.32 -4.01 5.87
N ASN A 547 -39.36 -4.81 4.82
CA ASN A 547 -38.21 -5.04 3.96
C ASN A 547 -37.83 -3.77 3.19
N LEU A 548 -38.79 -3.02 2.63
CA LEU A 548 -38.51 -1.73 1.99
C LEU A 548 -37.83 -0.75 2.95
N PHE A 549 -38.34 -0.60 4.18
CA PHE A 549 -37.69 0.25 5.18
C PHE A 549 -36.28 -0.22 5.51
N GLY A 550 -36.07 -1.53 5.71
CA GLY A 550 -34.75 -2.10 5.94
C GLY A 550 -33.75 -1.88 4.78
N LEU A 551 -34.24 -1.72 3.54
CA LEU A 551 -33.41 -1.39 2.39
C LEU A 551 -33.05 0.11 2.31
N LEU A 552 -33.84 0.99 2.91
CA LEU A 552 -33.65 2.45 2.89
C LEU A 552 -32.91 2.97 4.13
N GLU A 553 -33.04 2.27 5.26
CA GLU A 553 -32.38 2.64 6.50
C GLU A 553 -30.88 2.38 6.47
N MET A 554 -30.14 3.20 7.23
CA MET A 554 -28.72 2.98 7.46
C MET A 554 -28.46 1.61 8.11
N SER A 555 -27.45 0.92 7.58
CA SER A 555 -26.97 -0.32 8.16
C SER A 555 -26.43 -0.11 9.59
N PRO A 556 -26.43 -1.17 10.42
CA PRO A 556 -25.81 -1.11 11.75
C PRO A 556 -24.33 -0.69 11.70
N ALA A 557 -23.59 -1.13 10.68
CA ALA A 557 -22.18 -0.80 10.50
C ALA A 557 -21.96 0.69 10.21
N GLU A 558 -22.80 1.30 9.37
CA GLU A 558 -22.75 2.74 9.13
C GLU A 558 -23.11 3.54 10.38
N ARG A 559 -24.11 3.09 11.16
CA ARG A 559 -24.45 3.71 12.44
C ARG A 559 -23.29 3.67 13.44
N GLN A 560 -22.59 2.54 13.55
CA GLN A 560 -21.41 2.39 14.39
C GLN A 560 -20.25 3.27 13.92
N SER A 561 -19.99 3.31 12.61
CA SER A 561 -18.95 4.15 12.01
C SER A 561 -19.21 5.64 12.27
N ILE A 562 -20.45 6.12 12.15
CA ILE A 562 -20.81 7.51 12.46
C ILE A 562 -20.74 7.78 13.97
N ALA A 563 -21.07 6.80 14.80
CA ALA A 563 -21.00 6.93 16.26
C ALA A 563 -19.56 6.96 16.81
N GLY A 564 -18.54 6.74 15.97
CA GLY A 564 -17.13 6.69 16.39
C GLY A 564 -16.79 5.46 17.24
N ALA A 565 -17.69 4.47 17.31
CA ALA A 565 -17.41 3.20 17.95
C ALA A 565 -16.57 2.35 16.98
N ALA A 566 -15.26 2.31 17.20
CA ALA A 566 -14.38 1.39 16.49
C ALA A 566 -14.83 -0.06 16.78
N GLY A 567 -15.16 -0.80 15.72
CA GLY A 567 -15.51 -2.23 15.79
C GLY A 567 -14.29 -3.13 15.86
#